data_AF-A0AA86YYL8-F1
#
_entry.id   AF-A0AA86YYL8-F1
#
_cell.length_a   1.000
_cell.length_b   1.000
_cell.length_c   1.000
_cell.angle_alpha   90.00
_cell.angle_beta   90.00
_cell.angle_gamma   90.00
#
_symmetry.space_group_name_H-M   'P 1'
#
loop_
_entity.id
_entity.type
_entity.pdbx_description
1 polymer ?
#
loop_
_entity_poly.entity_id
_entity_poly.type
_entity_poly.pdbx_seq_one_letter_code
_entity_poly.pdbx_strand_id
1 'polypeptide(L)'
;MNKNQKKVNISLANGQYIYQFGKFNQKPDITMVRKPEQLAARYLTPKGDRFNGKIYEVDFRNGDYTYTVSSSYLDSKHIAHVDVYQKDKLLTSISCLPNTIVDNLHEHIFDLPSDD
;
A
#
# COMPACT_ATOMS: atom_id res chain seq x y z
N MET A 1 12.45 -18.00 1.96
CA MET A 1 12.17 -16.56 2.21
C MET A 1 13.36 -15.93 2.90
N ASN A 2 13.89 -14.81 2.37
CA ASN A 2 15.02 -14.09 2.97
C ASN A 2 14.56 -13.30 4.19
N LYS A 3 14.91 -13.74 5.41
CA LYS A 3 14.55 -13.10 6.68
C LYS A 3 15.09 -11.65 6.85
N ASN A 4 15.93 -11.19 5.92
CA ASN A 4 16.56 -9.86 5.95
C ASN A 4 15.89 -8.81 5.05
N GLN A 5 14.92 -9.20 4.22
CA GLN A 5 14.21 -8.20 3.40
C GLN A 5 13.25 -7.40 4.27
N LYS A 6 13.35 -6.07 4.18
CA LYS A 6 12.34 -5.18 4.74
C LYS A 6 11.02 -5.40 4.01
N LYS A 7 9.94 -5.45 4.77
CA LYS A 7 8.57 -5.66 4.33
C LYS A 7 7.66 -4.66 5.03
N VAL A 8 6.50 -4.43 4.46
CA VAL A 8 5.42 -3.66 5.11
C VAL A 8 4.29 -4.61 5.49
N ASN A 9 3.91 -4.61 6.76
CA ASN A 9 2.66 -5.21 7.20
C ASN A 9 1.60 -4.11 7.28
N ILE A 10 0.47 -4.30 6.62
CA ILE A 10 -0.62 -3.34 6.59
C ILE A 10 -1.86 -4.05 7.13
N SER A 11 -2.43 -3.54 8.22
CA SER A 11 -3.63 -4.11 8.84
C SER A 11 -4.69 -3.04 9.10
N LEU A 12 -5.95 -3.48 9.21
CA LEU A 12 -7.06 -2.65 9.65
C LEU A 12 -7.48 -3.12 11.03
N ALA A 13 -7.44 -2.23 12.02
CA ALA A 13 -7.92 -2.52 13.37
C ALA A 13 -8.67 -1.30 13.92
N ASN A 14 -9.84 -1.53 14.50
CA ASN A 14 -10.70 -0.46 15.04
C ASN A 14 -10.96 0.67 14.03
N GLY A 15 -11.15 0.32 12.76
CA GLY A 15 -11.36 1.27 11.66
C GLY A 15 -10.14 2.11 11.27
N GLN A 16 -8.94 1.78 11.76
CA GLN A 16 -7.70 2.50 11.46
C GLN A 16 -6.71 1.60 10.72
N TYR A 17 -6.05 2.18 9.72
CA TYR A 17 -5.00 1.54 8.95
C TYR A 17 -3.69 1.65 9.73
N ILE A 18 -3.05 0.50 9.94
CA ILE A 18 -1.79 0.38 10.67
C ILE A 18 -0.72 -0.09 9.69
N TYR A 19 0.28 0.75 9.46
CA TYR A 19 1.42 0.48 8.58
C TYR A 19 2.66 0.20 9.43
N GLN A 20 3.20 -1.01 9.31
CA GLN A 20 4.37 -1.46 10.07
C GLN A 20 5.51 -1.82 9.12
N PHE A 21 6.57 -1.02 9.15
CA PHE A 21 7.77 -1.22 8.33
C PHE A 21 8.82 -1.94 9.15
N GLY A 22 9.38 -3.03 8.63
CA GLY A 22 10.45 -3.74 9.32
C GLY A 22 10.80 -5.06 8.67
N LYS A 23 11.59 -5.89 9.37
CA LYS A 23 11.89 -7.25 8.93
C LYS A 23 10.76 -8.21 9.32
N PHE A 24 10.56 -9.22 8.49
CA PHE A 24 9.59 -10.28 8.77
C PHE A 24 9.90 -10.98 10.10
N ASN A 25 8.87 -11.21 10.93
CA ASN A 25 8.96 -11.79 12.28
C ASN A 25 9.85 -11.01 13.27
N GLN A 26 10.03 -9.71 13.06
CA GLN A 26 10.72 -8.84 14.01
C GLN A 26 9.81 -7.67 14.41
N LYS A 27 10.15 -7.02 15.53
CA LYS A 27 9.51 -5.75 15.90
C LYS A 27 9.68 -4.77 14.73
N PRO A 28 8.62 -4.07 14.30
CA PRO A 28 8.74 -3.09 13.24
C PRO A 28 9.67 -1.94 13.64
N ASP A 29 10.46 -1.49 12.68
CA ASP A 29 11.32 -0.30 12.80
C ASP A 29 10.46 0.95 12.98
N ILE A 30 9.35 1.03 12.25
CA ILE A 30 8.44 2.18 12.22
C ILE A 30 7.01 1.67 12.20
N THR A 31 6.14 2.27 13.01
CA THR A 31 4.69 2.05 12.97
C THR A 31 4.00 3.38 12.74
N MET A 32 3.06 3.40 11.79
CA MET A 32 2.22 4.55 11.50
C MET A 32 0.76 4.13 11.54
N VAL A 33 -0.08 5.01 12.06
CA VAL A 33 -1.53 4.79 12.12
C VAL A 33 -2.23 5.91 11.36
N ARG A 34 -3.18 5.55 10.51
CA ARG A 34 -3.99 6.49 9.73
C ARG A 34 -5.47 6.14 9.83
N LYS A 35 -6.27 7.18 10.03
CA LYS A 35 -7.72 7.09 9.86
C LYS A 35 -8.09 7.16 8.38
N PRO A 36 -9.24 6.60 7.97
CA PRO A 36 -9.75 6.69 6.60
C PRO A 36 -9.70 8.11 6.02
N GLU A 37 -10.07 9.12 6.83
CA GLU A 37 -10.10 10.53 6.40
C GLU A 37 -8.71 11.13 6.07
N GLN A 38 -7.63 10.42 6.40
CA GLN A 38 -6.24 10.83 6.15
C GLN A 38 -5.65 10.13 4.92
N LEU A 39 -6.46 9.36 4.22
CA LEU A 39 -6.10 8.56 3.08
C LEU A 39 -6.76 9.12 1.82
N ALA A 40 -6.06 9.05 0.69
CA ALA A 40 -6.62 9.33 -0.62
C ALA A 40 -6.61 8.05 -1.45
N ALA A 41 -7.78 7.60 -1.89
CA ALA A 41 -7.91 6.40 -2.71
C ALA A 41 -7.86 6.73 -4.20
N ARG A 42 -7.15 5.90 -4.97
CA ARG A 42 -7.08 5.99 -6.44
C ARG A 42 -7.31 4.61 -7.06
N TYR A 43 -8.09 4.56 -8.13
CA TYR A 43 -8.33 3.34 -8.89
C TYR A 43 -7.90 3.51 -10.35
N LEU A 44 -7.01 2.63 -10.80
CA LEU A 44 -6.43 2.67 -12.13
C LEU A 44 -6.77 1.39 -12.89
N THR A 45 -7.29 1.57 -14.11
CA THR A 45 -7.47 0.50 -15.10
C THR A 45 -6.54 0.75 -16.28
N PRO A 46 -5.24 0.39 -16.18
CA PRO A 46 -4.34 0.49 -17.31
C PRO A 46 -4.90 -0.34 -18.47
N LYS A 47 -5.26 0.31 -19.57
CA LYS A 47 -5.70 -0.33 -20.82
C LYS A 47 -4.56 -0.28 -21.84
N GLY A 48 -4.17 -1.45 -22.34
CA GLY A 48 -3.27 -1.60 -23.49
C GLY A 48 -3.34 -3.03 -24.02
N ASP A 49 -2.96 -3.23 -25.29
CA ASP A 49 -3.13 -4.49 -26.04
C ASP A 49 -2.53 -5.76 -25.38
N ARG A 50 -1.77 -5.62 -24.28
CA ARG A 50 -1.10 -6.70 -23.55
C ARG A 50 -1.31 -6.68 -22.03
N PHE A 51 -2.19 -5.83 -21.51
CA PHE A 51 -2.28 -5.63 -20.06
C PHE A 51 -3.74 -5.44 -19.62
N ASN A 52 -4.29 -6.48 -18.99
CA ASN A 52 -5.54 -6.41 -18.25
C ASN A 52 -5.21 -6.36 -16.76
N GLY A 53 -5.00 -5.15 -16.24
CA GLY A 53 -4.65 -4.93 -14.84
C GLY A 53 -5.73 -4.15 -14.10
N LYS A 54 -5.94 -4.47 -12.82
CA LYS A 54 -6.61 -3.58 -11.87
C LYS A 54 -5.60 -3.16 -10.82
N ILE A 55 -5.39 -1.86 -10.68
CA ILE A 55 -4.47 -1.32 -9.68
C ILE A 55 -5.28 -0.44 -8.74
N TYR A 56 -5.24 -0.79 -7.47
CA TYR A 56 -5.85 -0.02 -6.39
C TYR A 56 -4.73 0.63 -5.60
N GLU A 57 -4.81 1.94 -5.42
CA GLU A 57 -3.80 2.70 -4.68
C GLU A 57 -4.44 3.45 -3.52
N VAL A 58 -3.70 3.53 -2.42
CA VAL A 58 -4.04 4.37 -1.27
C VAL A 58 -2.82 5.18 -0.90
N ASP A 59 -2.98 6.50 -0.91
CA ASP A 59 -1.95 7.42 -0.50
C ASP A 59 -2.15 7.92 0.92
N PHE A 60 -1.05 8.12 1.63
CA PHE A 60 -1.05 8.94 2.84
C PHE A 60 0.24 9.75 2.96
N ARG A 61 0.15 10.87 3.67
CA ARG A 61 1.30 11.74 3.94
C ARG A 61 1.81 11.58 5.37
N ASN A 62 3.10 11.82 5.56
CA ASN A 62 3.74 11.92 6.87
C ASN A 62 4.90 12.94 6.80
N GLY A 63 4.61 14.21 7.12
CA GLY A 63 5.55 15.31 6.87
C GLY A 63 5.81 15.49 5.37
N ASP A 64 7.08 15.59 4.98
CA ASP A 64 7.52 15.75 3.59
C ASP A 64 7.43 14.46 2.75
N TYR A 65 6.96 13.37 3.33
CA TYR A 65 6.91 12.06 2.70
C TYR A 65 5.48 11.69 2.27
N THR A 66 5.36 11.13 1.06
CA THR A 66 4.13 10.51 0.56
C THR A 66 4.35 9.01 0.43
N TYR A 67 3.39 8.23 0.89
CA TYR A 67 3.41 6.78 0.83
C TYR A 67 2.26 6.33 -0.06
N THR A 68 2.58 5.68 -1.17
CA THR A 68 1.59 5.12 -2.10
C THR A 68 1.58 3.62 -1.93
N VAL A 69 0.48 3.09 -1.43
CA VAL A 69 0.25 1.66 -1.23
C VAL A 69 -0.48 1.14 -2.46
N SER A 70 0.19 0.33 -3.27
CA SER A 70 -0.40 -0.21 -4.50
C SER A 70 -0.72 -1.69 -4.34
N SER A 71 -1.92 -2.10 -4.78
CA SER A 71 -2.38 -3.48 -4.87
C SER A 71 -2.78 -3.75 -6.32
N SER A 72 -1.93 -4.50 -7.03
CA SER A 72 -2.03 -4.74 -8.47
C SER A 72 -2.45 -6.20 -8.74
N TYR A 73 -3.58 -6.37 -9.41
CA TYR A 73 -4.07 -7.66 -9.92
C TYR A 73 -3.79 -7.69 -11.42
N LEU A 74 -2.72 -8.38 -11.79
CA LEU A 74 -2.19 -8.45 -13.14
C LEU A 74 -2.30 -9.89 -13.63
N ASP A 75 -3.32 -10.16 -14.45
CA ASP A 75 -3.66 -11.52 -14.90
C ASP A 75 -3.75 -12.51 -13.72
N SER A 76 -2.82 -13.47 -13.62
CA SER A 76 -2.73 -14.48 -12.56
C SER A 76 -1.82 -14.10 -11.40
N LYS A 77 -1.27 -12.89 -11.39
CA LYS A 77 -0.34 -12.41 -10.37
C LYS A 77 -0.93 -11.26 -9.57
N HIS A 78 -0.78 -11.37 -8.26
CA HIS A 78 -1.02 -10.27 -7.34
C HIS A 78 0.32 -9.72 -6.84
N ILE A 79 0.47 -8.40 -6.90
CA ILE A 79 1.67 -7.69 -6.43
C ILE A 79 1.19 -6.55 -5.54
N ALA A 80 1.75 -6.48 -4.34
CA ALA A 80 1.52 -5.36 -3.45
C ALA A 80 2.82 -4.81 -2.87
N HIS A 81 2.92 -3.48 -2.87
CA HIS A 81 4.08 -2.74 -2.41
C HIS A 81 3.70 -1.36 -1.90
N VAL A 82 4.64 -0.72 -1.21
CA VAL A 82 4.56 0.68 -0.80
C VAL A 82 5.71 1.44 -1.43
N ASP A 83 5.38 2.42 -2.25
CA ASP A 83 6.32 3.40 -2.78
C ASP A 83 6.41 4.59 -1.83
N VAL A 84 7.63 5.00 -1.49
CA VAL A 84 7.90 6.12 -0.59
C VAL A 84 8.53 7.25 -1.38
N TYR A 85 7.86 8.39 -1.41
CA TYR A 85 8.29 9.59 -2.09
C TYR A 85 8.68 10.67 -1.08
N GLN A 86 9.63 11.51 -1.45
CA GLN A 86 9.93 12.77 -0.76
C GLN A 86 10.00 13.87 -1.82
N LYS A 87 9.14 14.89 -1.70
CA LYS A 87 9.04 15.99 -2.69
C LYS A 87 8.99 15.45 -4.13
N ASP A 88 8.06 14.52 -4.36
CA ASP A 88 7.81 13.83 -5.64
C ASP A 88 8.93 12.93 -6.18
N LYS A 89 10.05 12.79 -5.46
CA LYS A 89 11.12 11.86 -5.80
C LYS A 89 10.89 10.51 -5.12
N LEU A 90 10.79 9.44 -5.90
CA LEU A 90 10.77 8.06 -5.39
C LEU A 90 12.09 7.77 -4.66
N LEU A 91 11.99 7.42 -3.37
CA LEU A 91 13.13 7.04 -2.54
C LEU A 91 13.34 5.53 -2.51
N THR A 92 12.26 4.78 -2.36
CA THR A 92 12.31 3.32 -2.27
C THR A 92 10.92 2.71 -2.53
N SER A 93 10.93 1.44 -2.91
CA SER A 93 9.75 0.59 -3.03
C SER A 93 9.92 -0.62 -2.13
N ILE A 94 8.94 -0.89 -1.28
CA ILE A 94 9.00 -1.95 -0.27
C ILE A 94 7.83 -2.89 -0.49
N SER A 95 8.12 -4.17 -0.72
CA SER A 95 7.05 -5.16 -0.88
C SER A 95 6.22 -5.31 0.40
N CYS A 96 4.92 -5.47 0.25
CA CYS A 96 4.03 -5.82 1.34
C CYS A 96 4.18 -7.30 1.73
N LEU A 97 3.74 -7.63 2.94
CA LEU A 97 3.53 -9.02 3.33
C LEU A 97 2.25 -9.56 2.68
N PRO A 98 2.25 -10.82 2.23
CA PRO A 98 1.03 -11.47 1.75
C PRO A 98 0.09 -11.79 2.94
N ASN A 99 -1.16 -12.07 2.60
CA ASN A 99 -2.29 -12.30 3.50
C ASN A 99 -2.58 -11.12 4.43
N THR A 100 -2.56 -9.90 3.89
CA THR A 100 -2.87 -8.66 4.61
C THR A 100 -4.01 -7.90 3.92
N ILE A 101 -4.49 -6.80 4.50
CA ILE A 101 -5.63 -6.05 3.93
C ILE A 101 -5.34 -5.50 2.52
N VAL A 102 -4.11 -5.03 2.30
CA VAL A 102 -3.22 -5.50 1.24
C VAL A 102 -3.85 -6.13 -0.01
N ASP A 103 -4.05 -7.43 0.12
CA ASP A 103 -4.39 -8.34 -0.95
C ASP A 103 -5.86 -8.30 -1.34
N ASN A 104 -6.67 -7.60 -0.54
CA ASN A 104 -8.08 -7.32 -0.78
C ASN A 104 -8.35 -5.82 -0.68
N LEU A 105 -7.37 -4.97 -1.02
CA LEU A 105 -7.46 -3.52 -0.87
C LEU A 105 -8.72 -2.96 -1.55
N HIS A 106 -9.14 -3.56 -2.67
CA HIS A 106 -10.38 -3.24 -3.39
C HIS A 106 -11.66 -3.34 -2.54
N GLU A 107 -11.71 -4.18 -1.52
CA GLU A 107 -12.86 -4.27 -0.59
C GLU A 107 -12.86 -3.12 0.42
N HIS A 108 -11.74 -2.42 0.58
CA HIS A 108 -11.53 -1.42 1.61
C HIS A 108 -11.32 0.00 1.07
N ILE A 109 -11.03 0.19 -0.23
CA ILE A 109 -10.81 1.54 -0.77
C ILE A 109 -12.07 2.33 -1.06
N PHE A 110 -13.19 1.65 -1.36
CA PHE A 110 -14.42 2.34 -1.76
C PHE A 110 -15.11 3.04 -0.58
N ASP A 111 -14.69 2.72 0.65
CA ASP A 111 -15.11 3.40 1.88
C ASP A 111 -14.21 4.60 2.22
N LEU A 112 -13.14 4.83 1.46
CA LEU A 112 -12.20 5.95 1.66
C LEU A 112 -12.63 7.19 0.87
N PRO A 113 -12.26 8.40 1.33
CA PRO A 113 -12.40 9.60 0.52
C PRO A 113 -11.67 9.46 -0.82
N SER A 114 -12.35 9.79 -1.91
CA SER A 114 -11.72 9.95 -3.23
C SER A 114 -11.10 11.34 -3.35
N ASP A 115 -9.96 11.45 -4.03
CA ASP A 115 -9.54 12.73 -4.59
C ASP A 115 -10.54 13.08 -5.71
N ASP A 116 -11.38 14.10 -5.47
CA ASP A 116 -12.23 14.74 -6.51
C ASP A 116 -11.38 15.38 -7.61
#